data_AF-A0A540L2B8-F1
#
_entry.id   AF-A0A540L2B8-F1
#
_cell.length_a   1.000
_cell.length_b   1.000
_cell.length_c   1.000
_cell.angle_alpha   90.00
_cell.angle_beta   90.00
_cell.angle_gamma   90.00
#
_symmetry.space_group_name_H-M   'P 1'
#
loop_
_entity.id
_entity.type
_entity.pdbx_description
1 polymer ?
#
loop_
_entity_poly.entity_id
_entity_poly.type
_entity_poly.pdbx_seq_one_letter_code
_entity_poly.pdbx_strand_id
1 'polypeptide(L)'
;MHGSGLLLKNIGFGLLGAAYVCMVLILSALFGIGLVNLWVEEPVFVRERFHFDYTEPHPTAVFAFGSANDIYQDKSSYSRKHVGGVPVGHTLHVSLVLLMPESDFNRGIGVFQLNEELLSVDGDVITRSSQPCMLRFRSLPDRLTRTFLMGVPLLLGFSGETQKSTVQIIKHKEGHYPITQAIRVTLIPRAGTSYLRRLYEAEIVMNSQPPWTKQLVDSGKWTFYVWASLYIYAMFLVLLMLCCRPLLFPMTMIVASAAATQQGTSLTSQVIAVKENHPPQNGGDVLGDHEPHMETTRARMFKIC
;
A
#
# COMPACT_ATOMS: atom_id res chain seq x y z
N MET A 1 14.04 -16.42 57.90
CA MET A 1 13.81 -16.86 56.51
C MET A 1 12.57 -16.20 55.89
N HIS A 2 12.39 -14.87 56.02
CA HIS A 2 11.20 -14.16 55.50
C HIS A 2 11.50 -13.20 54.32
N GLY A 3 12.79 -12.94 54.01
CA GLY A 3 13.17 -11.98 52.95
C GLY A 3 13.20 -12.57 51.53
N SER A 4 13.36 -13.89 51.38
CA SER A 4 13.50 -14.54 50.07
C SER A 4 12.16 -14.62 49.30
N GLY A 5 11.03 -14.78 49.99
CA GLY A 5 9.71 -14.84 49.35
C GLY A 5 9.22 -13.49 48.79
N LEU A 6 9.61 -12.37 49.42
CA LEU A 6 9.23 -11.03 48.97
C LEU A 6 10.02 -10.61 47.72
N LEU A 7 11.30 -10.95 47.66
CA LEU A 7 12.16 -10.72 46.50
C LEU A 7 11.71 -11.57 45.29
N LEU A 8 11.33 -12.84 45.51
CA LEU A 8 10.84 -13.71 44.44
C LEU A 8 9.53 -13.20 43.83
N LYS A 9 8.63 -12.65 44.66
CA LYS A 9 7.37 -12.05 44.23
C LYS A 9 7.60 -10.77 43.40
N ASN A 10 8.53 -9.92 43.81
CA ASN A 10 8.87 -8.69 43.09
C ASN A 10 9.56 -8.97 41.73
N ILE A 11 10.44 -9.98 41.69
CA ILE A 11 11.05 -10.45 40.44
C ILE A 11 9.98 -11.07 39.52
N GLY A 12 9.01 -11.81 40.07
CA GLY A 12 7.89 -12.38 39.32
C GLY A 12 7.00 -11.33 38.65
N PHE A 13 6.67 -10.24 39.36
CA PHE A 13 5.92 -9.12 38.77
C PHE A 13 6.72 -8.39 37.69
N GLY A 14 8.04 -8.24 37.86
CA GLY A 14 8.93 -7.69 36.83
C GLY A 14 9.00 -8.56 35.57
N LEU A 15 9.15 -9.88 35.74
CA LEU A 15 9.20 -10.83 34.63
C LEU A 15 7.86 -10.88 33.86
N LEU A 16 6.73 -10.83 34.58
CA LEU A 16 5.41 -10.79 33.98
C LEU A 16 5.18 -9.49 33.20
N GLY A 17 5.64 -8.35 33.73
CA GLY A 17 5.63 -7.07 33.02
C GLY A 17 6.49 -7.11 31.76
N ALA A 18 7.70 -7.67 31.84
CA ALA A 18 8.60 -7.81 30.69
C ALA A 18 7.99 -8.72 29.61
N ALA A 19 7.44 -9.88 29.98
CA ALA A 19 6.76 -10.78 29.05
C ALA A 19 5.58 -10.09 28.36
N TYR A 20 4.81 -9.30 29.10
CA TYR A 20 3.66 -8.58 28.55
C TYR A 20 4.07 -7.46 27.57
N VAL A 21 5.10 -6.68 27.88
CA VAL A 21 5.66 -5.68 26.95
C VAL A 21 6.20 -6.36 25.68
N CYS A 22 6.88 -7.50 25.81
CA CYS A 22 7.33 -8.29 24.66
C CYS A 22 6.16 -8.76 23.77
N MET A 23 5.04 -9.20 24.36
CA MET A 23 3.86 -9.60 23.59
C MET A 23 3.25 -8.42 22.82
N VAL A 24 3.18 -7.24 23.44
CA VAL A 24 2.69 -6.01 22.78
C VAL A 24 3.64 -5.56 21.65
N LEU A 25 4.95 -5.68 21.85
CA LEU A 25 5.95 -5.41 20.81
C LEU A 25 5.76 -6.31 19.58
N ILE A 26 5.54 -7.62 19.78
CA ILE A 26 5.33 -8.56 18.67
C ILE A 26 4.03 -8.24 17.92
N LEU A 27 2.93 -8.00 18.64
CA LEU A 27 1.64 -7.65 18.03
C LEU A 27 1.70 -6.35 17.22
N SER A 28 2.35 -5.32 17.77
CA SER A 28 2.51 -4.04 17.08
C SER A 28 3.41 -4.13 15.86
N ALA A 29 4.47 -4.95 15.89
CA ALA A 29 5.32 -5.21 14.72
C ALA A 29 4.55 -5.91 13.60
N LEU A 30 3.77 -6.95 13.93
CA LEU A 30 2.94 -7.66 12.95
C LEU A 30 1.89 -6.74 12.32
N PHE A 31 1.22 -5.92 13.13
CA PHE A 31 0.22 -4.97 12.66
C PHE A 31 0.84 -3.83 11.84
N GLY A 32 2.02 -3.35 12.22
CA GLY A 32 2.78 -2.36 11.47
C GLY A 32 3.24 -2.87 10.11
N ILE A 33 3.76 -4.09 10.04
CA ILE A 33 4.12 -4.73 8.77
C ILE A 33 2.87 -4.91 7.90
N GLY A 34 1.76 -5.39 8.48
CA GLY A 34 0.50 -5.57 7.76
C GLY A 34 -0.07 -4.25 7.21
N LEU A 35 -0.07 -3.18 8.00
CA LEU A 35 -0.56 -1.87 7.58
C LEU A 35 0.33 -1.27 6.49
N VAL A 36 1.66 -1.37 6.62
CA VAL A 36 2.57 -0.92 5.57
C VAL A 36 2.39 -1.72 4.29
N ASN A 37 2.23 -3.04 4.36
CA ASN A 37 1.96 -3.89 3.20
C ASN A 37 0.62 -3.54 2.51
N LEU A 38 -0.40 -3.13 3.28
CA LEU A 38 -1.67 -2.67 2.73
C LEU A 38 -1.55 -1.31 2.04
N TRP A 39 -0.65 -0.44 2.53
CA TRP A 39 -0.43 0.90 1.98
C TRP A 39 0.56 0.94 0.81
N VAL A 40 1.57 0.06 0.83
CA VAL A 40 2.59 -0.08 -0.22
C VAL A 40 2.00 -0.93 -1.33
N GLU A 41 1.40 -0.25 -2.30
CA GLU A 41 0.96 -0.87 -3.53
C GLU A 41 2.19 -1.32 -4.34
N GLU A 42 2.28 -2.61 -4.64
CA GLU A 42 3.44 -3.18 -5.32
C GLU A 42 3.56 -2.65 -6.77
N PRO A 43 4.76 -2.29 -7.24
CA PRO A 43 4.96 -1.95 -8.64
C PRO A 43 4.60 -3.16 -9.49
N VAL A 44 3.59 -3.00 -10.35
CA VAL A 44 3.16 -4.04 -11.28
C VAL A 44 4.22 -4.19 -12.36
N PHE A 45 5.02 -5.25 -12.23
CA PHE A 45 5.96 -5.70 -13.25
C PHE A 45 5.31 -6.80 -14.09
N VAL A 46 5.10 -6.53 -15.37
CA VAL A 46 4.52 -7.48 -16.32
C VAL A 46 5.56 -7.75 -17.39
N ARG A 47 5.86 -9.02 -17.63
CA ARG A 47 6.73 -9.46 -18.71
C ARG A 47 6.03 -10.55 -19.48
N GLU A 48 5.64 -10.25 -20.70
CA GLU A 48 4.88 -11.16 -21.55
C GLU A 48 5.48 -11.26 -22.95
N ARG A 49 5.36 -12.45 -23.53
CA ARG A 49 5.80 -12.75 -24.90
C ARG A 49 4.68 -12.37 -25.84
N PHE A 50 5.02 -11.73 -26.95
CA PHE A 50 4.05 -11.44 -27.99
C PHE A 50 4.63 -11.76 -29.38
N HIS A 51 3.74 -11.94 -30.34
CA HIS A 51 4.10 -12.37 -31.70
C HIS A 51 3.70 -11.29 -32.70
N PHE A 52 4.58 -11.05 -33.67
CA PHE A 52 4.31 -10.19 -34.80
C PHE A 52 3.51 -10.97 -35.84
N ASP A 53 2.46 -10.34 -36.36
CA ASP A 53 1.71 -10.80 -37.51
C ASP A 53 2.43 -10.35 -38.79
N TYR A 54 2.87 -11.31 -39.61
CA TYR A 54 3.61 -11.06 -40.84
C TYR A 54 2.72 -11.13 -42.10
N THR A 55 1.40 -11.17 -41.94
CA THR A 55 0.45 -11.10 -43.07
C THR A 55 0.46 -9.70 -43.70
N GLU A 56 0.78 -8.67 -42.92
CA GLU A 56 0.83 -7.28 -43.33
C GLU A 56 2.25 -6.86 -43.78
N PRO A 57 2.38 -5.86 -44.67
CA PRO A 57 3.68 -5.35 -45.11
C PRO A 57 4.51 -4.74 -43.96
N HIS A 58 3.84 -4.28 -42.91
CA HIS A 58 4.46 -3.83 -41.67
C HIS A 58 3.96 -4.73 -40.55
N PRO A 59 4.79 -5.64 -40.01
CA PRO A 59 4.30 -6.57 -39.02
C PRO A 59 3.87 -5.84 -37.77
N THR A 60 2.64 -6.09 -37.37
CA THR A 60 2.03 -5.53 -36.17
C THR A 60 1.90 -6.62 -35.12
N ALA A 61 2.06 -6.22 -33.86
CA ALA A 61 1.77 -7.06 -32.72
C ALA A 61 0.93 -6.26 -31.74
N VAL A 62 -0.13 -6.87 -31.21
CA VAL A 62 -1.01 -6.24 -30.24
C VAL A 62 -0.93 -7.00 -28.93
N PHE A 63 -0.59 -6.27 -27.87
CA PHE A 63 -0.61 -6.76 -26.50
C PHE A 63 -1.79 -6.11 -25.77
N ALA A 64 -2.73 -6.91 -25.27
CA ALA A 64 -3.90 -6.41 -24.54
C ALA A 64 -3.76 -6.66 -23.03
N PHE A 65 -4.08 -5.65 -22.21
CA PHE A 65 -4.32 -5.81 -20.77
C PHE A 65 -5.60 -6.61 -20.57
N GLY A 66 -5.67 -7.41 -19.51
CA GLY A 66 -6.65 -8.48 -19.33
C GLY A 66 -8.09 -8.21 -19.81
N SER A 67 -8.65 -9.23 -20.47
CA SER A 67 -10.04 -9.41 -20.92
C SER A 67 -10.47 -8.69 -22.21
N ALA A 68 -10.11 -9.31 -23.33
CA ALA A 68 -10.97 -9.39 -24.52
C ALA A 68 -10.92 -10.78 -25.18
N ASN A 69 -9.80 -11.52 -25.02
CA ASN A 69 -9.60 -12.83 -25.64
C ASN A 69 -9.77 -14.06 -24.73
N ASP A 70 -10.26 -13.91 -23.50
CA ASP A 70 -10.53 -15.06 -22.60
C ASP A 70 -11.78 -15.88 -23.00
N ILE A 71 -12.41 -15.60 -24.15
CA ILE A 71 -13.54 -16.40 -24.66
C ILE A 71 -13.05 -17.63 -25.45
N TYR A 72 -11.80 -17.67 -25.93
CA TYR A 72 -11.26 -18.80 -26.69
C TYR A 72 -9.79 -19.10 -26.35
N GLN A 73 -9.47 -19.52 -25.12
CA GLN A 73 -8.28 -20.36 -24.95
C GLN A 73 -8.30 -21.26 -23.71
N ASP A 74 -7.73 -22.43 -23.95
CA ASP A 74 -7.76 -23.68 -23.21
C ASP A 74 -7.31 -23.61 -21.74
N LYS A 75 -7.92 -24.46 -20.91
CA LYS A 75 -7.77 -24.55 -19.44
C LYS A 75 -6.50 -25.32 -19.05
N SER A 76 -5.34 -24.98 -19.60
CA SER A 76 -4.10 -25.67 -19.26
C SER A 76 -2.91 -24.73 -19.19
N SER A 77 -2.88 -23.83 -18.20
CA SER A 77 -1.61 -23.26 -17.75
C SER A 77 -1.75 -22.79 -16.30
N TYR A 78 -0.95 -23.40 -15.43
CA TYR A 78 -0.78 -22.97 -14.05
C TYR A 78 -0.28 -21.51 -14.03
N SER A 79 -1.01 -20.65 -13.32
CA SER A 79 -0.59 -19.31 -12.92
C SER A 79 -0.36 -18.27 -14.03
N ARG A 80 -1.37 -18.01 -14.88
CA ARG A 80 -1.48 -16.70 -15.54
C ARG A 80 -2.02 -15.71 -14.49
N LYS A 81 -1.12 -14.99 -13.80
CA LYS A 81 -1.50 -13.89 -12.90
C LYS A 81 -2.31 -12.90 -13.75
N HIS A 82 -3.61 -12.78 -13.48
CA HIS A 82 -4.46 -11.81 -14.18
C HIS A 82 -3.81 -10.44 -14.08
N VAL A 83 -3.30 -9.92 -15.20
CA VAL A 83 -2.86 -8.54 -15.29
C VAL A 83 -4.13 -7.71 -15.41
N GLY A 84 -4.69 -7.35 -14.25
CA GLY A 84 -5.70 -6.30 -14.17
C GLY A 84 -5.13 -5.04 -14.82
N GLY A 85 -5.99 -4.28 -15.51
CA GLY A 85 -5.61 -3.03 -16.16
C GLY A 85 -4.79 -2.13 -15.22
N VAL A 86 -3.91 -1.33 -15.82
CA VAL A 86 -3.00 -0.44 -15.07
C VAL A 86 -3.83 0.49 -14.16
N PRO A 87 -3.54 0.57 -12.84
CA PRO A 87 -4.29 1.43 -11.94
C PRO A 87 -4.13 2.91 -12.31
N VAL A 88 -5.23 3.66 -12.25
CA VAL A 88 -5.26 5.10 -12.57
C VAL A 88 -4.23 5.87 -11.73
N GLY A 89 -3.49 6.78 -12.37
CA GLY A 89 -2.50 7.65 -11.71
C GLY A 89 -1.08 7.09 -11.66
N HIS A 90 -0.84 5.84 -12.07
CA HIS A 90 0.50 5.27 -12.21
C HIS A 90 1.22 5.78 -13.46
N THR A 91 2.54 5.88 -13.38
CA THR A 91 3.39 6.13 -14.55
C THR A 91 3.86 4.81 -15.14
N LEU A 92 3.35 4.51 -16.33
CA LEU A 92 3.66 3.34 -17.12
C LEU A 92 5.00 3.51 -17.83
N HIS A 93 5.95 2.62 -17.55
CA HIS A 93 7.18 2.49 -18.32
C HIS A 93 7.12 1.20 -19.13
N VAL A 94 7.02 1.33 -20.44
CA VAL A 94 7.01 0.20 -21.37
C VAL A 94 8.36 0.08 -22.05
N SER A 95 8.93 -1.11 -22.05
CA SER A 95 10.16 -1.46 -22.76
C SER A 95 9.94 -2.70 -23.60
N LEU A 96 10.50 -2.73 -24.80
CA LEU A 96 10.50 -3.90 -25.68
C LEU A 96 11.82 -4.63 -25.56
N VAL A 97 11.77 -5.95 -25.48
CA VAL A 97 12.95 -6.81 -25.61
C VAL A 97 12.78 -7.66 -26.87
N LEU A 98 13.59 -7.39 -27.88
CA LEU A 98 13.63 -8.15 -29.13
C LEU A 98 14.79 -9.14 -29.10
N LEU A 99 14.51 -10.42 -29.34
CA LEU A 99 15.50 -11.47 -29.52
C LEU A 99 15.73 -11.71 -31.02
N MET A 100 16.96 -11.47 -31.47
CA MET A 100 17.38 -11.58 -32.87
C MET A 100 18.53 -12.57 -33.04
N PRO A 101 18.54 -13.38 -34.11
CA PRO A 101 19.76 -14.07 -34.53
C PRO A 101 20.78 -13.09 -35.10
N GLU A 102 22.06 -13.33 -34.80
CA GLU A 102 23.18 -12.66 -35.46
C GLU A 102 23.48 -13.27 -36.84
N SER A 103 22.48 -13.27 -37.73
CA SER A 103 22.63 -13.73 -39.12
C SER A 103 23.22 -12.64 -40.02
N ASP A 104 23.89 -13.02 -41.11
CA ASP A 104 24.41 -12.04 -42.07
C ASP A 104 23.30 -11.22 -42.74
N PHE A 105 22.11 -11.80 -42.89
CA PHE A 105 20.91 -11.06 -43.32
C PHE A 105 20.54 -9.96 -42.31
N ASN A 106 20.41 -10.30 -41.02
CA ASN A 106 20.11 -9.30 -39.99
C ASN A 106 21.23 -8.27 -39.81
N ARG A 107 22.49 -8.63 -40.09
CA ARG A 107 23.61 -7.68 -40.06
C ARG A 107 23.57 -6.70 -41.24
N GLY A 108 23.17 -7.16 -42.42
CA GLY A 108 23.01 -6.32 -43.61
C GLY A 108 21.84 -5.33 -43.48
N ILE A 109 20.83 -5.67 -42.68
CA ILE A 109 19.76 -4.75 -42.32
C ILE A 109 20.30 -3.74 -41.30
N GLY A 110 20.39 -2.48 -41.70
CA GLY A 110 20.85 -1.37 -40.86
C GLY A 110 19.81 -0.94 -39.83
N VAL A 111 19.61 0.36 -39.64
CA VAL A 111 18.59 0.88 -38.71
C VAL A 111 17.19 0.46 -39.18
N PHE A 112 16.34 0.07 -38.25
CA PHE A 112 14.91 -0.16 -38.45
C PHE A 112 14.17 0.65 -37.39
N GLN A 113 12.89 0.95 -37.63
CA GLN A 113 12.11 1.79 -36.74
C GLN A 113 11.03 0.96 -36.07
N LEU A 114 10.86 1.14 -34.78
CA LEU A 114 9.80 0.56 -34.00
C LEU A 114 8.76 1.67 -33.78
N ASN A 115 7.51 1.43 -34.15
CA ASN A 115 6.42 2.38 -33.92
C ASN A 115 5.45 1.74 -32.94
N GLU A 116 5.20 2.42 -31.84
CA GLU A 116 4.40 1.89 -30.75
C GLU A 116 3.23 2.82 -30.47
N GLU A 117 2.04 2.24 -30.37
CA GLU A 117 0.80 2.94 -30.18
C GLU A 117 0.11 2.39 -28.94
N LEU A 118 -0.20 3.28 -28.01
CA LEU A 118 -1.03 2.99 -26.85
C LEU A 118 -2.49 3.15 -27.26
N LEU A 119 -3.27 2.08 -27.12
CA LEU A 119 -4.68 2.03 -27.50
C LEU A 119 -5.57 2.13 -26.27
N SER A 120 -6.62 2.93 -26.41
CA SER A 120 -7.69 3.00 -25.42
C SER A 120 -8.67 1.85 -25.56
N VAL A 121 -9.60 1.76 -24.61
CA VAL A 121 -10.73 0.82 -24.60
C VAL A 121 -11.59 0.97 -25.86
N ASP A 122 -11.73 2.21 -26.34
CA ASP A 122 -12.51 2.52 -27.56
C ASP A 122 -11.73 2.21 -28.86
N GLY A 123 -10.48 1.74 -28.76
CA GLY A 123 -9.60 1.48 -29.90
C GLY A 123 -8.82 2.69 -30.40
N ASP A 124 -9.07 3.87 -29.83
CA ASP A 124 -8.38 5.12 -30.17
C ASP A 124 -6.93 5.14 -29.71
N VAL A 125 -6.07 5.80 -30.50
CA VAL A 125 -4.66 5.92 -30.17
C VAL A 125 -4.45 7.05 -29.15
N ILE A 126 -4.12 6.69 -27.91
CA ILE A 126 -3.84 7.62 -26.81
C ILE A 126 -2.50 8.30 -27.02
N THR A 127 -1.48 7.52 -27.36
CA THR A 127 -0.10 8.02 -27.48
C THR A 127 0.64 7.19 -28.50
N ARG A 128 1.45 7.86 -29.33
CA ARG A 128 2.37 7.23 -30.26
C ARG A 128 3.80 7.54 -29.84
N SER A 129 4.66 6.54 -29.90
CA SER A 129 6.11 6.70 -29.82
C SER A 129 6.73 5.99 -31.00
N SER A 130 7.89 6.46 -31.41
CA SER A 130 8.67 5.73 -32.39
C SER A 130 10.15 5.87 -32.13
N GLN A 131 10.82 4.73 -32.07
CA GLN A 131 12.23 4.64 -31.72
C GLN A 131 13.03 3.94 -32.82
N PRO A 132 14.12 4.55 -33.31
CA PRO A 132 15.05 3.88 -34.20
C PRO A 132 15.86 2.85 -33.42
N CYS A 133 15.94 1.64 -33.97
CA CYS A 133 16.62 0.51 -33.38
C CYS A 133 17.66 -0.05 -34.36
N MET A 134 18.75 -0.59 -33.83
CA MET A 134 19.80 -1.21 -34.66
C MET A 134 20.39 -2.40 -33.93
N LEU A 135 20.68 -3.47 -34.68
CA LEU A 135 21.49 -4.57 -34.17
C LEU A 135 22.86 -4.05 -33.77
N ARG A 136 23.40 -4.51 -32.65
CA ARG A 136 24.70 -4.01 -32.19
C ARG A 136 25.75 -4.44 -33.20
N PHE A 137 26.40 -3.45 -33.81
CA PHE A 137 27.52 -3.72 -34.69
C PHE A 137 28.66 -4.35 -33.88
N ARG A 138 29.19 -5.45 -34.41
CA ARG A 138 30.40 -6.12 -33.92
C ARG A 138 31.35 -6.29 -35.09
N SER A 139 32.63 -6.04 -34.84
CA SER A 139 33.66 -6.23 -35.86
C SER A 139 33.85 -7.72 -36.16
N LEU A 140 34.41 -8.02 -37.33
CA LEU A 140 34.68 -9.40 -37.75
C LEU A 140 35.62 -10.13 -36.75
N PRO A 141 36.71 -9.50 -36.25
CA PRO A 141 37.57 -10.15 -35.25
C PRO A 141 36.83 -10.49 -33.95
N ASP A 142 36.01 -9.57 -33.41
CA ASP A 142 35.23 -9.82 -32.18
C ASP A 142 34.29 -11.03 -32.35
N ARG A 143 33.65 -11.12 -33.52
CA ARG A 143 32.78 -12.25 -33.87
C ARG A 143 33.56 -13.56 -33.89
N LEU A 144 34.69 -13.60 -34.59
CA LEU A 144 35.50 -14.81 -34.69
C LEU A 144 35.99 -15.27 -33.31
N THR A 145 36.49 -14.33 -32.50
CA THR A 145 36.93 -14.64 -31.13
C THR A 145 35.78 -15.17 -30.29
N ARG A 146 34.57 -14.58 -30.37
CA ARG A 146 33.40 -15.07 -29.63
C ARG A 146 32.96 -16.44 -30.10
N THR A 147 32.86 -16.68 -31.41
CA THR A 147 32.49 -18.00 -31.95
C THR A 147 33.55 -19.05 -31.59
N PHE A 148 34.83 -18.68 -31.56
CA PHE A 148 35.92 -19.55 -31.09
C PHE A 148 35.80 -19.87 -29.59
N LEU A 149 35.65 -18.85 -28.74
CA LEU A 149 35.50 -19.02 -27.29
C LEU A 149 34.20 -19.75 -26.91
N MET A 150 33.12 -19.49 -27.64
CA MET A 150 31.83 -20.18 -27.48
C MET A 150 31.73 -21.46 -28.32
N GLY A 151 32.82 -21.96 -28.92
CA GLY A 151 32.77 -23.11 -29.83
C GLY A 151 32.16 -24.36 -29.19
N VAL A 152 32.66 -24.74 -28.01
CA VAL A 152 32.13 -25.90 -27.25
C VAL A 152 30.65 -25.72 -26.87
N PRO A 153 30.22 -24.62 -26.20
CA PRO A 153 28.82 -24.47 -25.82
C PRO A 153 27.86 -24.26 -27.01
N LEU A 154 28.32 -23.75 -28.15
CA LEU A 154 27.52 -23.66 -29.38
C LEU A 154 27.28 -25.05 -30.00
N LEU A 155 28.32 -25.88 -30.10
CA LEU A 155 28.21 -27.24 -30.66
C LEU A 155 27.34 -28.16 -29.79
N LEU A 156 27.40 -28.00 -28.47
CA LEU A 156 26.57 -28.74 -27.52
C LEU A 156 25.12 -28.22 -27.45
N GLY A 157 24.80 -27.09 -28.11
CA GLY A 157 23.46 -26.49 -28.11
C GLY A 157 23.09 -25.77 -26.81
N PHE A 158 24.02 -25.56 -25.88
CA PHE A 158 23.77 -24.81 -24.64
C PHE A 158 23.71 -23.29 -24.88
N SER A 159 24.42 -22.80 -25.89
CA SER A 159 24.43 -21.39 -26.28
C SER A 159 24.00 -21.26 -27.75
N GLY A 160 23.50 -20.07 -28.11
CA GLY A 160 23.15 -19.74 -29.48
C GLY A 160 23.66 -18.36 -29.87
N GLU A 161 23.89 -18.14 -31.17
CA GLU A 161 24.32 -16.86 -31.74
C GLU A 161 23.14 -15.87 -31.83
N THR A 162 22.61 -15.50 -30.66
CA THR A 162 21.49 -14.58 -30.53
C THR A 162 21.90 -13.31 -29.79
N GLN A 163 21.16 -12.25 -30.06
CA GLN A 163 21.31 -10.95 -29.46
C GLN A 163 19.95 -10.45 -28.95
N LYS A 164 19.94 -9.97 -27.70
CA LYS A 164 18.80 -9.23 -27.13
C LYS A 164 18.99 -7.73 -27.34
N SER A 165 17.97 -7.05 -27.81
CA SER A 165 17.92 -5.60 -27.95
C SER A 165 16.76 -5.06 -27.13
N THR A 166 17.07 -4.24 -26.11
CA THR A 166 16.08 -3.60 -25.26
C THR A 166 15.87 -2.15 -25.68
N VAL A 167 14.62 -1.78 -25.94
CA VAL A 167 14.23 -0.46 -26.44
C VAL A 167 13.18 0.10 -25.48
N GLN A 168 13.37 1.32 -25.00
CA GLN A 168 12.33 1.98 -24.19
C GLN A 168 11.27 2.53 -25.13
N ILE A 169 10.06 2.01 -25.02
CA ILE A 169 8.95 2.28 -25.92
C ILE A 169 8.29 3.61 -25.55
N ILE A 170 7.64 3.65 -24.38
CA ILE A 170 6.74 4.74 -23.98
C ILE A 170 6.85 4.96 -22.47
N LYS A 171 6.81 6.24 -22.08
CA LYS A 171 6.58 6.70 -20.71
C LYS A 171 5.26 7.46 -20.71
N HIS A 172 4.20 6.87 -20.16
CA HIS A 172 2.87 7.49 -20.12
C HIS A 172 2.32 7.49 -18.71
N LYS A 173 1.64 8.56 -18.30
CA LYS A 173 0.97 8.62 -17.00
C LYS A 173 -0.50 8.30 -17.21
N GLU A 174 -0.96 7.20 -16.61
CA GLU A 174 -2.33 6.72 -16.75
C GLU A 174 -3.32 7.73 -16.15
N GLY A 175 -4.22 8.25 -16.98
CA GLY A 175 -5.27 9.18 -16.58
C GLY A 175 -6.55 8.46 -16.13
N HIS A 176 -7.57 9.24 -15.74
CA HIS A 176 -8.91 8.68 -15.49
C HIS A 176 -9.62 8.28 -16.80
N TYR A 177 -9.33 9.04 -17.87
CA TYR A 177 -9.75 8.75 -19.24
C TYR A 177 -8.76 9.46 -20.18
N PRO A 178 -8.32 8.83 -21.28
CA PRO A 178 -8.56 7.45 -21.71
C PRO A 178 -7.80 6.40 -20.87
N ILE A 179 -8.44 5.24 -20.65
CA ILE A 179 -7.80 4.08 -20.01
C ILE A 179 -7.10 3.25 -21.07
N THR A 180 -5.88 2.82 -20.78
CA THR A 180 -5.05 1.97 -21.62
C THR A 180 -5.55 0.52 -21.61
N GLN A 181 -5.93 0.00 -22.78
CA GLN A 181 -6.36 -1.40 -22.96
C GLN A 181 -5.36 -2.24 -23.75
N ALA A 182 -4.65 -1.66 -24.72
CA ALA A 182 -3.69 -2.42 -25.50
C ALA A 182 -2.50 -1.57 -25.95
N ILE A 183 -1.41 -2.26 -26.27
CA ILE A 183 -0.21 -1.69 -26.87
C ILE A 183 -0.02 -2.37 -28.23
N ARG A 184 -0.05 -1.58 -29.29
CA ARG A 184 0.26 -2.03 -30.65
C ARG A 184 1.70 -1.66 -30.96
N VAL A 185 2.50 -2.64 -31.36
CA VAL A 185 3.89 -2.45 -31.77
C VAL A 185 4.00 -2.83 -33.24
N THR A 186 4.53 -1.93 -34.05
CA THR A 186 4.70 -2.10 -35.50
C THR A 186 6.18 -2.01 -35.85
N LEU A 187 6.68 -2.97 -36.61
CA LEU A 187 8.04 -2.93 -37.14
C LEU A 187 8.04 -2.26 -38.50
N ILE A 188 8.77 -1.15 -38.60
CA ILE A 188 8.89 -0.35 -39.81
C ILE A 188 10.33 -0.51 -40.37
N PRO A 189 10.49 -0.97 -41.61
CA PRO A 189 11.80 -1.04 -42.24
C PRO A 189 12.35 0.37 -42.54
N ARG A 190 13.66 0.47 -42.78
CA ARG A 190 14.27 1.73 -43.22
C ARG A 190 13.60 2.19 -44.51
N ALA A 191 13.32 3.49 -44.62
CA ALA A 191 12.83 4.09 -45.86
C ALA A 191 13.72 3.69 -47.06
N GLY A 192 13.09 3.25 -48.14
CA GLY A 192 13.78 2.76 -49.35
C GLY A 192 14.22 1.30 -49.30
N THR A 193 13.95 0.56 -48.22
CA THR A 193 14.18 -0.89 -48.13
C THR A 193 12.87 -1.62 -47.79
N SER A 194 12.68 -2.81 -48.36
CA SER A 194 11.57 -3.72 -48.01
C SER A 194 12.02 -4.84 -47.06
N TYR A 195 13.31 -4.90 -46.72
CA TYR A 195 13.86 -5.97 -45.89
C TYR A 195 13.58 -5.72 -44.42
N LEU A 196 12.76 -6.59 -43.84
CA LEU A 196 12.47 -6.64 -42.43
C LEU A 196 13.46 -7.53 -41.67
N ARG A 197 13.76 -7.19 -40.42
CA ARG A 197 14.59 -8.02 -39.54
C ARG A 197 13.90 -9.31 -39.15
N ARG A 198 14.66 -10.40 -39.13
CA ARG A 198 14.22 -11.67 -38.56
C ARG A 198 14.33 -11.62 -37.05
N LEU A 199 13.22 -11.90 -36.38
CA LEU A 199 13.09 -11.98 -34.93
C LEU A 199 12.79 -13.44 -34.56
N TYR A 200 13.32 -13.89 -33.42
CA TYR A 200 12.88 -15.15 -32.83
C TYR A 200 11.78 -14.92 -31.81
N GLU A 201 11.94 -13.88 -30.99
CA GLU A 201 11.03 -13.61 -29.88
C GLU A 201 10.93 -12.11 -29.66
N ALA A 202 9.75 -11.66 -29.22
CA ALA A 202 9.53 -10.32 -28.74
C ALA A 202 8.83 -10.41 -27.38
N GLU A 203 9.39 -9.70 -26.41
CA GLU A 203 8.85 -9.64 -25.06
C GLU A 203 8.55 -8.20 -24.70
N ILE A 204 7.34 -7.92 -24.24
CA ILE A 204 6.99 -6.63 -23.65
C ILE A 204 7.33 -6.68 -22.16
N VAL A 205 8.10 -5.69 -21.71
CA VAL A 205 8.43 -5.49 -20.30
C VAL A 205 7.79 -4.19 -19.86
N MET A 206 6.84 -4.30 -18.96
CA MET A 206 6.11 -3.20 -18.41
C MET A 206 6.43 -3.06 -16.93
N ASN A 207 6.69 -1.82 -16.52
CA ASN A 207 6.90 -1.45 -15.14
C ASN A 207 5.99 -0.27 -14.81
N SER A 208 5.00 -0.47 -13.94
CA SER A 208 4.20 0.62 -13.40
C SER A 208 4.92 1.22 -12.19
N GLN A 209 5.39 2.45 -12.30
CA GLN A 209 5.88 3.19 -11.14
C GLN A 209 4.70 3.87 -10.44
N PRO A 210 4.58 3.74 -9.11
CA PRO A 210 3.53 4.42 -8.37
C PRO A 210 3.80 5.94 -8.34
N PRO A 211 2.78 6.77 -8.10
CA PRO A 211 2.93 8.23 -8.06
C PRO A 211 4.01 8.64 -7.03
N TRP A 212 4.68 9.76 -7.30
CA TRP A 212 5.88 10.25 -6.59
C TRP A 212 5.85 10.18 -5.04
N THR A 213 4.67 10.31 -4.42
CA THR A 213 4.49 10.18 -2.96
C THR A 213 4.80 8.76 -2.47
N LYS A 214 4.51 7.74 -3.28
CA LYS A 214 4.80 6.33 -3.00
C LYS A 214 6.25 5.94 -3.35
N GLN A 215 6.89 6.65 -4.29
CA GLN A 215 8.31 6.46 -4.60
C GLN A 215 9.23 6.82 -3.42
N LEU A 216 8.85 7.83 -2.62
CA LEU A 216 9.53 8.17 -1.37
C LEU A 216 9.45 7.02 -0.36
N VAL A 217 8.28 6.38 -0.23
CA VAL A 217 8.09 5.19 0.62
C VAL A 217 8.93 4.02 0.11
N ASP A 218 9.07 3.87 -1.21
CA ASP A 218 9.93 2.84 -1.80
C ASP A 218 11.42 3.03 -1.52
N SER A 219 11.90 4.28 -1.54
CA SER A 219 13.30 4.58 -1.21
C SER A 219 13.63 4.40 0.28
N GLY A 220 12.61 4.52 1.14
CA GLY A 220 12.70 4.44 2.59
C GLY A 220 11.92 3.27 3.20
N LYS A 221 11.76 2.15 2.49
CA LYS A 221 10.95 1.00 2.96
C LYS A 221 11.29 0.64 4.40
N TRP A 222 12.58 0.47 4.68
CA TRP A 222 13.07 0.09 6.00
C TRP A 222 12.76 1.11 7.08
N THR A 223 12.90 2.40 6.80
CA THR A 223 12.60 3.43 7.80
C THR A 223 11.10 3.54 8.02
N PHE A 224 10.29 3.48 6.97
CA PHE A 224 8.83 3.53 7.07
C PHE A 224 8.26 2.34 7.88
N TYR A 225 8.76 1.12 7.69
CA TYR A 225 8.38 -0.04 8.53
C TYR A 225 8.71 0.18 10.01
N VAL A 226 9.90 0.71 10.30
CA VAL A 226 10.34 0.96 11.69
C VAL A 226 9.51 2.07 12.34
N TRP A 227 9.26 3.17 11.64
CA TRP A 227 8.46 4.28 12.16
C TRP A 227 6.98 3.93 12.33
N ALA A 228 6.39 3.19 11.38
CA ALA A 228 5.00 2.76 11.47
C ALA A 228 4.78 1.77 12.63
N SER A 229 5.67 0.79 12.79
CA SER A 229 5.62 -0.14 13.93
C SER A 229 5.85 0.57 15.27
N LEU A 230 6.77 1.52 15.34
CA LEU A 230 7.00 2.36 16.53
C LEU A 230 5.75 3.19 16.90
N TYR A 231 5.07 3.79 15.91
CA TYR A 231 3.85 4.56 16.15
C TYR A 231 2.72 3.67 16.67
N ILE A 232 2.51 2.49 16.08
CA ILE A 232 1.51 1.52 16.51
C ILE A 232 1.82 1.01 17.93
N TYR A 233 3.09 0.73 18.22
CA TYR A 233 3.54 0.34 19.56
C TYR A 233 3.24 1.43 20.61
N ALA A 234 3.55 2.70 20.30
CA ALA A 234 3.25 3.82 21.19
C ALA A 234 1.74 3.96 21.43
N MET A 235 0.91 3.78 20.40
CA MET A 235 -0.56 3.78 20.53
C MET A 235 -1.07 2.65 21.43
N PHE A 236 -0.55 1.43 21.29
CA PHE A 236 -0.89 0.31 22.18
C PHE A 236 -0.48 0.58 23.63
N LEU A 237 0.71 1.15 23.86
CA LEU A 237 1.14 1.54 25.20
C LEU A 237 0.25 2.63 25.80
N VAL A 238 -0.13 3.66 25.04
CA VAL A 238 -1.02 4.73 25.52
C VAL A 238 -2.41 4.18 25.83
N LEU A 239 -2.98 3.33 24.96
CA LEU A 239 -4.25 2.67 25.21
C LEU A 239 -4.21 1.83 26.48
N LEU A 240 -3.14 1.06 26.68
CA LEU A 240 -2.90 0.28 27.88
C LEU A 240 -2.78 1.17 29.11
N MET A 241 -2.04 2.27 29.04
CA MET A 241 -1.92 3.23 30.15
C MET A 241 -3.24 3.94 30.46
N LEU A 242 -4.13 4.14 29.48
CA LEU A 242 -5.48 4.69 29.67
C LEU A 242 -6.46 3.64 30.24
N CYS A 243 -6.48 2.43 29.68
CA CYS A 243 -7.32 1.32 30.14
C CYS A 243 -6.91 0.82 31.53
N CYS A 244 -5.62 0.85 31.85
CA CYS A 244 -5.07 0.48 33.15
C CYS A 244 -4.96 1.69 34.09
N ARG A 245 -5.29 2.91 33.68
CA ARG A 245 -5.34 4.10 34.55
C ARG A 245 -6.25 3.91 35.78
N PRO A 246 -7.46 3.32 35.69
CA PRO A 246 -8.26 2.98 36.86
C PRO A 246 -7.66 1.85 37.72
N LEU A 247 -6.74 1.06 37.17
CA LEU A 247 -6.09 -0.07 37.86
C LEU A 247 -4.77 0.33 38.54
N LEU A 248 -4.06 1.32 38.00
CA LEU A 248 -2.78 1.85 38.50
C LEU A 248 -2.97 2.96 39.55
N PHE A 249 -4.11 3.67 39.54
CA PHE A 249 -4.48 4.65 40.57
C PHE A 249 -5.80 4.29 41.26
N PRO A 250 -5.85 3.22 42.10
CA PRO A 250 -6.97 3.03 43.02
C PRO A 250 -7.00 4.09 44.15
N MET A 251 -5.95 4.92 44.28
CA MET A 251 -5.71 5.81 45.40
C MET A 251 -6.26 7.24 45.26
N THR A 252 -6.97 7.59 44.19
CA THR A 252 -7.69 8.88 44.13
C THR A 252 -9.18 8.75 44.46
N MET A 253 -9.76 7.55 44.39
CA MET A 253 -11.15 7.32 44.82
C MET A 253 -11.32 7.12 46.34
N ILE A 254 -10.27 6.72 47.05
CA ILE A 254 -10.33 6.53 48.52
C ILE A 254 -10.32 7.89 49.27
N VAL A 255 -9.68 8.93 48.72
CA VAL A 255 -9.71 10.27 49.32
C VAL A 255 -11.05 10.98 49.05
N ALA A 256 -11.69 10.73 47.90
CA ALA A 256 -13.00 11.28 47.60
C ALA A 256 -14.11 10.68 48.48
N SER A 257 -14.05 9.37 48.79
CA SER A 257 -14.99 8.73 49.73
C SER A 257 -14.71 9.08 51.20
N ALA A 258 -13.44 9.36 51.56
CA ALA A 258 -13.09 9.87 52.89
C ALA A 258 -13.56 11.33 53.08
N ALA A 259 -13.47 12.18 52.07
CA ALA A 259 -13.98 13.56 52.11
C ALA A 259 -15.52 13.62 52.19
N ALA A 260 -16.23 12.70 51.52
CA ALA A 260 -17.68 12.59 51.63
C ALA A 260 -18.16 12.13 53.02
N THR A 261 -17.29 11.48 53.81
CA THR A 261 -17.64 11.00 55.17
C THR A 261 -17.54 12.11 56.23
N GLN A 262 -16.75 13.17 56.00
CA GLN A 262 -16.67 14.31 56.93
C GLN A 262 -17.83 15.31 56.80
N GLN A 263 -18.52 15.37 55.65
CA GLN A 263 -19.64 16.29 55.47
C GLN A 263 -20.99 15.73 56.00
N GLY A 264 -21.08 14.42 56.22
CA GLY A 264 -22.24 13.77 56.85
C GLY A 264 -22.22 13.75 58.39
N THR A 265 -21.06 13.99 59.01
CA THR A 265 -20.88 13.92 60.48
C THR A 265 -20.95 15.29 61.17
N SER A 266 -20.90 16.41 60.44
CA SER A 266 -21.11 17.75 61.01
C SER A 266 -22.59 18.14 61.16
N LEU A 267 -23.49 17.55 60.36
CA LEU A 267 -24.92 17.86 60.41
C LEU A 267 -25.66 17.08 61.50
N THR A 268 -25.21 15.88 61.86
CA THR A 268 -25.83 15.09 62.94
C THR A 268 -25.46 15.60 64.34
N SER A 269 -24.28 16.19 64.54
CA SER A 269 -23.92 16.81 65.82
C SER A 269 -24.62 18.14 66.08
N GLN A 270 -25.02 18.90 65.04
CA GLN A 270 -25.80 20.13 65.23
C GLN A 270 -27.31 19.88 65.45
N VAL A 271 -27.86 18.77 64.95
CA VAL A 271 -29.28 18.44 65.16
C VAL A 271 -29.56 17.89 66.57
N ILE A 272 -28.57 17.24 67.20
CA ILE A 272 -28.72 16.74 68.58
C ILE A 272 -28.55 17.87 69.61
N ALA A 273 -27.71 18.88 69.34
CA ALA A 273 -27.47 19.98 70.29
C ALA A 273 -28.58 21.06 70.33
N VAL A 274 -29.50 21.09 69.36
CA VAL A 274 -30.62 22.07 69.34
C VAL A 274 -31.90 21.52 69.97
N LYS A 275 -32.00 20.21 70.24
CA LYS A 275 -33.24 19.58 70.72
C LYS A 275 -33.38 19.48 72.24
N GLU A 276 -32.55 20.19 73.01
CA GLU A 276 -32.57 20.13 74.48
C GLU A 276 -32.74 21.51 75.14
N ASN A 277 -33.59 22.38 74.60
CA ASN A 277 -33.99 23.61 75.29
C ASN A 277 -35.38 24.10 74.83
N HIS A 278 -36.47 23.59 75.41
CA HIS A 278 -37.61 24.42 75.89
C HIS A 278 -38.73 23.59 76.58
N PRO A 279 -39.28 24.05 77.74
CA PRO A 279 -40.45 23.46 78.41
C PRO A 279 -41.81 24.00 77.87
N PRO A 280 -42.97 23.43 78.30
CA PRO A 280 -44.22 23.46 77.54
C PRO A 280 -45.23 24.57 77.90
N GLN A 281 -46.05 24.89 76.90
CA GLN A 281 -47.47 25.32 76.86
C GLN A 281 -47.96 26.49 77.75
N ASN A 282 -48.66 27.46 77.13
CA ASN A 282 -50.11 27.63 77.32
C ASN A 282 -50.80 28.59 76.30
N GLY A 283 -51.99 28.16 75.83
CA GLY A 283 -53.24 28.91 75.58
C GLY A 283 -53.32 30.19 74.70
N GLY A 284 -54.29 30.18 73.76
CA GLY A 284 -55.09 31.39 73.43
C GLY A 284 -55.39 31.68 71.94
N ASP A 285 -56.49 31.13 71.45
CA ASP A 285 -57.49 31.54 70.44
C ASP A 285 -57.30 32.68 69.39
N VAL A 286 -58.04 32.49 68.28
CA VAL A 286 -58.79 33.46 67.44
C VAL A 286 -58.30 33.71 65.99
N LEU A 287 -59.03 33.06 65.06
CA LEU A 287 -59.72 33.59 63.85
C LEU A 287 -58.94 34.25 62.69
N GLY A 288 -59.24 33.80 61.46
CA GLY A 288 -59.17 34.66 60.27
C GLY A 288 -58.86 33.93 58.95
N ASP A 289 -59.89 33.81 58.12
CA ASP A 289 -59.93 33.24 56.75
C ASP A 289 -58.94 33.89 55.74
N HIS A 290 -58.48 33.11 54.74
CA HIS A 290 -58.73 33.29 53.29
C HIS A 290 -57.69 32.57 52.38
N GLU A 291 -58.18 31.72 51.48
CA GLU A 291 -57.56 31.20 50.25
C GLU A 291 -57.69 32.26 49.10
N PRO A 292 -57.20 32.05 47.83
CA PRO A 292 -56.03 31.34 47.28
C PRO A 292 -55.26 32.15 46.19
N HIS A 293 -54.26 31.49 45.59
CA HIS A 293 -54.01 31.40 44.13
C HIS A 293 -52.87 32.22 43.46
N MET A 294 -52.32 31.56 42.43
CA MET A 294 -51.62 32.05 41.22
C MET A 294 -50.08 32.01 41.26
N GLU A 295 -49.42 30.97 40.74
CA GLU A 295 -49.21 30.52 39.35
C GLU A 295 -48.15 31.35 38.56
N THR A 296 -47.28 30.60 37.89
CA THR A 296 -46.53 30.95 36.67
C THR A 296 -45.30 31.87 36.81
N THR A 297 -44.11 31.34 36.45
CA THR A 297 -43.39 31.82 35.25
C THR A 297 -42.40 30.77 34.75
N ARG A 298 -42.58 30.44 33.47
CA ARG A 298 -41.85 29.52 32.62
C ARG A 298 -40.82 30.32 31.82
N ALA A 299 -39.69 29.67 31.54
CA ALA A 299 -38.92 29.75 30.29
C ALA A 299 -38.20 31.06 29.91
N ARG A 300 -36.90 30.95 29.59
CA ARG A 300 -36.32 30.76 28.23
C ARG A 300 -34.80 30.92 28.36
N MET A 301 -34.02 29.91 28.00
CA MET A 301 -33.53 29.65 26.64
C MET A 301 -32.65 30.80 26.13
N PHE A 302 -31.33 30.58 26.12
CA PHE A 302 -30.44 31.20 25.14
C PHE A 302 -29.40 30.17 24.67
N LYS A 303 -29.40 30.00 23.36
CA LYS A 303 -28.53 29.19 22.50
C LYS A 303 -27.77 30.23 21.68
N ILE A 304 -26.44 30.17 21.57
CA ILE A 304 -25.67 30.80 20.49
C ILE A 304 -24.46 29.90 20.19
N CYS A 305 -24.21 29.84 18.87
CA CYS A 305 -23.18 29.22 18.05
C CYS A 305 -21.84 28.83 18.69
#